data_AF-A0A7G5LMF7-F1
#
_entry.id   AF-A0A7G5LMF7-F1
#
_cell.length_a   1.000
_cell.length_b   1.000
_cell.length_c   1.000
_cell.angle_alpha   90.00
_cell.angle_beta   90.00
_cell.angle_gamma   90.00
#
_symmetry.space_group_name_H-M   'P 1'
#
loop_
_entity.id
_entity.type
_entity.pdbx_description
1 polymer ?
#
loop_
_entity_poly.entity_id
_entity_poly.type
_entity_poly.pdbx_seq_one_letter_code
_entity_poly.pdbx_strand_id
1 'polypeptide(L)'
;MNIPPDDQGQPKSARDATRDLASRIASAKKERDLANGNVAGGASADANGMARGMRMGSEFVAAILVGAVMGYLIDLGLGTTPWAMIILLIVGFAAGVKNVVRTANEMNAASTVGTNEGPADAKRDDKDDA
;
A
#
# COMPACT_ATOMS: atom_id res chain seq x y z
N MET A 1 11.16 -54.25 -11.68
CA MET A 1 9.91 -53.69 -12.22
C MET A 1 9.90 -52.22 -11.83
N ASN A 2 10.26 -51.32 -12.75
CA ASN A 2 10.34 -49.89 -12.48
C ASN A 2 8.94 -49.28 -12.57
N ILE A 3 8.50 -48.63 -11.51
CA ILE A 3 7.31 -47.78 -11.50
C ILE A 3 7.76 -46.40 -12.00
N PRO A 4 7.31 -45.92 -13.17
CA PRO A 4 7.55 -44.53 -13.56
C PRO A 4 6.70 -43.59 -12.69
N PRO A 5 7.23 -42.44 -12.23
CA PRO A 5 6.45 -41.44 -11.53
C PRO A 5 5.46 -40.80 -12.51
N ASP A 6 4.21 -40.89 -12.11
CA ASP A 6 2.99 -40.34 -12.65
C ASP A 6 3.02 -38.80 -12.65
N ASP A 7 3.65 -38.23 -13.69
CA ASP A 7 3.51 -36.83 -14.08
C ASP A 7 2.19 -36.62 -14.85
N GLN A 8 1.06 -36.72 -14.14
CA GLN A 8 -0.24 -36.36 -14.69
C GLN A 8 -0.95 -35.30 -13.86
N GLY A 9 -1.17 -34.13 -14.46
CA GLY A 9 -2.51 -33.57 -14.42
C GLY A 9 -2.71 -32.17 -13.86
N GLN A 10 -1.76 -31.23 -13.95
CA GLN A 10 -2.19 -29.83 -13.90
C GLN A 10 -2.76 -29.41 -15.27
N PRO A 11 -4.07 -29.11 -15.38
CA PRO A 11 -4.67 -28.75 -16.66
C PRO A 11 -4.07 -27.43 -17.13
N LYS A 12 -3.67 -27.36 -18.40
CA LYS A 12 -3.11 -26.14 -19.05
C LYS A 12 -3.98 -24.91 -18.76
N SER A 13 -5.29 -25.08 -18.65
CA SER A 13 -6.26 -24.03 -18.30
C SER A 13 -6.03 -23.37 -16.94
N ALA A 14 -5.53 -24.09 -15.93
CA ALA A 14 -5.24 -23.52 -14.62
C ALA A 14 -4.02 -22.58 -14.65
N ARG A 15 -3.00 -22.96 -15.45
CA ARG A 15 -1.81 -22.13 -15.70
C ARG A 15 -2.19 -20.88 -16.49
N ASP A 16 -3.05 -21.02 -17.49
CA ASP A 16 -3.54 -19.92 -18.31
C ASP A 16 -4.37 -18.92 -17.48
N ALA A 17 -5.26 -19.43 -16.61
CA ALA A 17 -6.05 -18.60 -15.69
C ALA A 17 -5.16 -17.84 -14.70
N THR A 18 -4.12 -18.47 -14.17
CA THR A 18 -3.18 -17.83 -13.24
C THR A 18 -2.38 -16.72 -13.94
N ARG A 19 -1.99 -16.95 -15.20
CA ARG A 19 -1.26 -15.96 -16.01
C ARG A 19 -2.12 -14.75 -16.38
N ASP A 20 -3.40 -14.94 -16.65
CA ASP A 20 -4.35 -13.83 -16.88
C ASP A 20 -4.51 -12.96 -15.63
N LEU A 21 -4.71 -13.59 -14.47
CA LEU A 21 -4.78 -12.88 -13.18
C LEU A 21 -3.48 -12.10 -12.90
N ALA A 22 -2.32 -12.73 -13.11
CA ALA A 22 -1.02 -12.07 -12.92
C ALA A 22 -0.88 -10.84 -13.84
N SER A 23 -1.31 -10.94 -15.09
CA SER A 23 -1.31 -9.83 -16.05
C SER A 23 -2.22 -8.67 -15.60
N ARG A 24 -3.42 -8.99 -15.12
CA ARG A 24 -4.39 -8.01 -14.63
C ARG A 24 -3.91 -7.30 -13.36
N ILE A 25 -3.32 -8.05 -12.43
CA ILE A 25 -2.71 -7.49 -11.21
C ILE A 25 -1.54 -6.57 -11.56
N ALA A 26 -0.67 -6.98 -12.48
CA ALA A 26 0.46 -6.15 -12.92
C ALA A 26 0.00 -4.84 -13.58
N SER A 27 -1.06 -4.90 -14.39
CA SER A 27 -1.64 -3.73 -15.06
C SER A 27 -2.26 -2.75 -14.07
N ALA A 28 -3.09 -3.24 -13.14
CA ALA A 28 -3.69 -2.41 -12.09
C ALA A 28 -2.64 -1.81 -11.15
N LYS A 29 -1.56 -2.55 -10.84
CA LYS A 29 -0.44 -2.04 -10.04
C LYS A 29 0.31 -0.93 -10.76
N LYS A 30 0.56 -1.07 -12.07
CA LYS A 30 1.23 -0.06 -12.88
C LYS A 30 0.44 1.25 -12.94
N GLU A 31 -0.87 1.16 -13.07
CA GLU A 31 -1.77 2.33 -13.07
C GLU A 31 -1.74 3.07 -11.73
N ARG A 32 -1.71 2.34 -10.61
CA ARG A 32 -1.53 2.91 -9.26
C ARG A 32 -0.14 3.51 -9.04
N ASP A 33 0.89 2.89 -9.59
CA ASP A 33 2.26 3.41 -9.52
C ASP A 33 2.37 4.74 -10.31
N LEU A 34 1.70 4.86 -11.46
CA LEU A 34 1.64 6.12 -12.24
C LEU A 34 0.77 7.19 -11.59
N ALA A 35 -0.40 6.83 -11.03
CA ALA A 35 -1.26 7.75 -10.30
C ALA A 35 -0.58 8.35 -9.06
N ASN A 36 0.36 7.60 -8.46
CA ASN A 36 1.21 8.05 -7.36
C ASN A 36 2.55 8.67 -7.83
N GLY A 37 2.74 8.91 -9.14
CA GLY A 37 3.89 9.64 -9.69
C GLY A 37 5.21 8.86 -9.77
N ASN A 38 5.22 7.52 -9.66
CA ASN A 38 6.44 6.71 -9.72
C ASN A 38 7.04 6.62 -11.14
N VAL A 39 7.91 7.58 -11.51
CA VAL A 39 8.81 7.46 -12.67
C VAL A 39 10.21 7.04 -12.17
N ALA A 40 10.77 6.01 -12.81
CA ALA A 40 11.99 5.24 -12.46
C ALA A 40 11.76 4.23 -11.30
N GLY A 41 11.92 2.93 -11.46
CA GLY A 41 12.72 2.14 -12.40
C GLY A 41 13.37 1.04 -11.54
N GLY A 42 12.96 -0.20 -11.73
CA GLY A 42 13.15 -1.27 -10.75
C GLY A 42 14.59 -1.60 -10.38
N ALA A 43 14.83 -1.77 -9.09
CA ALA A 43 15.87 -2.65 -8.57
C ALA A 43 15.43 -3.14 -7.19
N SER A 44 15.22 -4.46 -7.08
CA SER A 44 15.27 -5.30 -5.87
C SER A 44 14.32 -4.97 -4.71
N ALA A 45 13.56 -5.97 -4.27
CA ALA A 45 12.53 -5.85 -3.23
C ALA A 45 13.01 -5.24 -1.89
N ASP A 46 14.30 -5.32 -1.55
CA ASP A 46 14.90 -4.63 -0.40
C ASP A 46 15.22 -3.14 -0.67
N ALA A 47 15.72 -2.83 -1.87
CA ALA A 47 15.90 -1.45 -2.30
C ALA A 47 14.56 -0.74 -2.53
N ASN A 48 13.47 -1.48 -2.82
CA ASN A 48 12.11 -0.94 -2.87
C ASN A 48 11.63 -0.37 -1.53
N GLY A 49 12.01 -0.97 -0.39
CA GLY A 49 11.64 -0.46 0.93
C GLY A 49 12.34 0.86 1.25
N MET A 50 13.65 0.90 1.05
CA MET A 50 14.47 2.09 1.26
C MET A 50 14.16 3.21 0.26
N ALA A 51 13.99 2.89 -1.02
CA ALA A 51 13.64 3.86 -2.06
C ALA A 51 12.23 4.44 -1.83
N ARG A 52 11.27 3.63 -1.38
CA ARG A 52 9.94 4.10 -1.02
C ARG A 52 9.94 4.97 0.22
N GLY A 53 10.74 4.62 1.23
CA GLY A 53 10.95 5.45 2.43
C GLY A 53 11.61 6.79 2.12
N MET A 54 12.64 6.80 1.25
CA MET A 54 13.33 8.01 0.83
C MET A 54 12.41 8.96 0.07
N ARG A 55 11.54 8.41 -0.79
CA ARG A 55 10.58 9.21 -1.55
C ARG A 55 9.50 9.84 -0.66
N MET A 56 8.90 9.03 0.23
CA MET A 56 7.95 9.51 1.25
C MET A 56 8.58 10.59 2.16
N GLY A 57 9.84 10.39 2.58
CA GLY A 57 10.59 11.36 3.36
C GLY A 57 10.86 12.66 2.59
N SER A 58 11.22 12.57 1.30
CA SER A 58 11.48 13.75 0.47
C SER A 58 10.22 14.58 0.20
N GLU A 59 9.09 13.92 -0.02
CA GLU A 59 7.80 14.60 -0.21
C GLU A 59 7.34 15.29 1.08
N PHE A 60 7.58 14.65 2.23
CA PHE A 60 7.30 15.25 3.54
C PHE A 60 8.17 16.50 3.82
N VAL A 61 9.49 16.40 3.59
CA VAL A 61 10.40 17.53 3.77
C VAL A 61 10.09 18.67 2.80
N ALA A 62 9.75 18.36 1.54
CA ALA A 62 9.33 19.37 0.56
C ALA A 62 8.06 20.11 1.02
N ALA A 63 7.06 19.41 1.55
CA ALA A 63 5.85 20.04 2.08
C ALA A 63 6.13 20.95 3.28
N ILE A 64 7.05 20.55 4.17
CA ILE A 64 7.49 21.40 5.30
C ILE A 64 8.18 22.66 4.79
N LEU A 65 9.12 22.53 3.84
CA LEU A 65 9.84 23.66 3.29
C LEU A 65 8.90 24.65 2.59
N VAL A 66 7.93 24.16 1.82
CA VAL A 66 6.91 25.00 1.19
C VAL A 66 6.06 25.71 2.25
N GLY A 67 5.61 25.00 3.29
CA GLY A 67 4.86 25.61 4.40
C GLY A 67 5.66 26.66 5.16
N ALA A 68 6.96 26.41 5.39
CA ALA A 68 7.85 27.35 6.05
C ALA A 68 8.11 28.60 5.20
N VAL A 69 8.36 28.45 3.89
CA VAL A 69 8.53 29.60 2.98
C VAL A 69 7.24 30.41 2.88
N MET A 70 6.10 29.75 2.75
CA MET A 70 4.80 30.41 2.64
C MET A 70 4.43 31.13 3.95
N GLY A 71 4.67 30.50 5.11
CA GLY A 71 4.46 31.12 6.42
C GLY A 71 5.39 32.30 6.67
N TYR A 72 6.65 32.21 6.22
CA TYR A 72 7.61 33.31 6.30
C TYR A 72 7.19 34.53 5.48
N LEU A 73 6.67 34.31 4.26
CA LEU A 73 6.16 35.39 3.40
C LEU A 73 4.93 36.08 4.02
N ILE A 74 4.06 35.31 4.67
CA ILE A 74 2.88 35.85 5.37
C ILE A 74 3.30 36.68 6.59
N ASP A 75 4.23 36.18 7.41
CA ASP A 75 4.77 36.90 8.56
C ASP A 75 5.43 38.23 8.12
N LEU A 76 6.12 38.25 6.97
CA LEU A 76 6.76 39.44 6.43
C LEU A 76 5.76 40.50 5.96
N GLY A 77 4.63 40.08 5.38
CA GLY A 77 3.58 40.99 4.90
C GLY A 77 2.73 41.59 6.03
N LEU A 78 2.57 40.88 7.14
CA LEU A 78 1.75 41.30 8.28
C LEU A 78 2.56 42.03 9.37
N GLY A 79 3.90 41.98 9.33
CA GLY A 79 4.77 42.62 10.32
C GLY A 79 4.64 42.04 11.74
N THR A 80 3.97 40.90 11.88
CA THR A 80 3.80 40.19 13.15
C THR A 80 5.00 39.31 13.44
N THR A 81 5.44 39.26 14.70
CA THR A 81 6.36 38.21 15.22
C THR A 81 5.78 36.81 14.94
N PRO A 82 6.55 35.70 15.00
CA PRO A 82 6.31 34.47 14.22
C PRO A 82 5.18 33.58 14.75
N TRP A 83 4.11 34.19 15.22
CA TRP A 83 2.89 33.56 15.70
C TRP A 83 2.12 32.86 14.57
N ALA A 84 2.09 33.44 13.36
CA ALA A 84 1.42 32.78 12.23
C ALA A 84 2.20 31.53 11.80
N MET A 85 3.54 31.59 11.79
CA MET A 85 4.41 30.42 11.61
C MET A 85 4.15 29.33 12.66
N ILE A 86 4.01 29.67 13.94
CA ILE A 86 3.72 28.69 15.00
C ILE A 86 2.35 28.03 14.80
N ILE A 87 1.30 28.81 14.50
CA ILE A 87 -0.05 28.27 14.28
C ILE A 87 -0.09 27.37 13.04
N LEU A 88 0.48 27.82 11.91
CA LEU A 88 0.53 27.03 10.68
C LEU A 88 1.39 25.78 10.84
N LEU A 89 2.47 25.83 11.63
CA LEU A 89 3.29 24.67 11.93
C LEU A 89 2.49 23.63 12.74
N ILE A 90 1.77 24.05 13.79
CA ILE A 90 0.96 23.15 14.62
C ILE A 90 -0.18 22.54 13.78
N VAL A 91 -0.88 23.35 12.98
CA VAL A 91 -1.98 22.89 12.12
C VAL A 91 -1.46 21.96 11.02
N GLY A 92 -0.36 22.32 10.35
CA GLY A 92 0.28 21.50 9.33
C GLY A 92 0.82 20.18 9.88
N PHE A 93 1.43 20.20 11.06
CA PHE A 93 1.90 19.00 11.76
C PHE A 93 0.73 18.09 12.15
N ALA A 94 -0.35 18.64 12.73
CA ALA A 94 -1.54 17.88 13.07
C ALA A 94 -2.20 17.25 11.83
N ALA A 95 -2.28 17.99 10.72
CA ALA A 95 -2.77 17.49 9.45
C ALA A 95 -1.88 16.36 8.88
N GLY A 96 -0.55 16.52 8.98
CA GLY A 96 0.43 15.52 8.56
C GLY A 96 0.32 14.21 9.36
N VAL A 97 0.29 14.29 10.70
CA VAL A 97 0.12 13.12 11.56
C VAL A 97 -1.20 12.41 11.27
N LYS A 98 -2.29 13.16 11.08
CA LYS A 98 -3.59 12.59 10.72
C LYS A 98 -3.57 11.88 9.36
N ASN A 99 -2.81 12.38 8.39
CA ASN A 99 -2.65 11.73 7.09
C ASN A 99 -1.91 10.39 7.23
N VAL A 100 -0.81 10.35 8.00
CA VAL A 100 -0.02 9.13 8.24
C VAL A 100 -0.83 8.06 8.96
N VAL A 101 -1.55 8.43 10.03
CA VAL A 101 -2.41 7.49 10.78
C VAL A 101 -3.50 6.91 9.89
N ARG A 102 -4.10 7.73 9.01
CA ARG A 102 -5.09 7.26 8.04
C ARG A 102 -4.49 6.23 7.09
N THR A 103 -3.34 6.51 6.48
CA THR A 103 -2.68 5.56 5.57
C THR A 103 -2.29 4.27 6.29
N ALA A 104 -1.78 4.36 7.52
CA ALA A 104 -1.46 3.21 8.34
C ALA A 104 -2.71 2.34 8.65
N ASN A 105 -3.83 2.97 8.98
CA ASN A 105 -5.10 2.28 9.21
C ASN A 105 -5.64 1.62 7.95
N GLU A 106 -5.55 2.26 6.79
CA GLU A 106 -5.95 1.69 5.50
C GLU A 106 -5.12 0.44 5.15
N MET A 107 -3.81 0.44 5.44
CA MET A 107 -2.93 -0.72 5.23
C MET A 107 -3.24 -1.88 6.20
N ASN A 108 -3.56 -1.57 7.46
CA ASN A 108 -3.98 -2.57 8.45
C ASN A 108 -5.36 -3.17 8.11
N ALA A 109 -6.32 -2.35 7.70
CA ALA A 109 -7.65 -2.82 7.28
C ALA A 109 -7.59 -3.71 6.02
N ALA A 110 -6.70 -3.41 5.08
CA ALA A 110 -6.44 -4.28 3.94
C ALA A 110 -5.84 -5.65 4.34
N SER A 111 -5.24 -5.75 5.53
CA SER A 111 -4.65 -6.98 6.05
C SER A 111 -5.65 -7.85 6.82
N THR A 112 -6.77 -7.30 7.30
CA THR A 112 -7.79 -8.04 8.07
C THR A 112 -8.95 -8.56 7.21
N VAL A 113 -9.15 -8.04 6.00
CA VAL A 113 -10.23 -8.48 5.06
C VAL A 113 -9.89 -9.79 4.31
N GLY A 114 -8.72 -10.38 4.54
CA GLY A 114 -8.30 -11.67 3.95
C GLY A 114 -8.70 -12.92 4.73
N THR A 115 -9.25 -12.79 5.95
CA THR A 115 -9.68 -13.95 6.74
C THR A 115 -11.14 -14.26 6.41
N ASN A 116 -11.36 -14.89 5.25
CA ASN A 116 -12.65 -15.42 4.85
C ASN A 116 -13.19 -16.37 5.92
N GLU A 117 -14.35 -16.03 6.44
CA GLU A 117 -15.28 -16.93 7.11
C GLU A 117 -15.57 -18.12 6.17
N GLY A 118 -15.18 -19.32 6.57
CA GLY A 118 -15.62 -20.57 5.94
C GLY A 118 -17.00 -20.94 6.49
N PRO A 119 -17.94 -21.40 5.63
CA PRO A 119 -19.35 -21.54 5.98
C PRO A 119 -19.57 -22.61 7.05
N ALA A 120 -20.47 -22.26 7.97
CA ALA A 120 -20.91 -23.08 9.07
C ALA A 120 -22.06 -24.01 8.65
N ASP A 121 -21.79 -25.15 7.98
CA ASP A 121 -22.71 -26.30 7.89
C ASP A 121 -22.36 -27.30 6.76
N ALA A 122 -22.04 -28.55 7.12
CA ALA A 122 -22.46 -29.72 6.33
C ALA A 122 -22.24 -31.04 7.10
N LYS A 123 -23.33 -31.62 7.56
CA LYS A 123 -23.59 -33.07 7.70
C LYS A 123 -22.57 -33.91 8.48
N ARG A 124 -22.90 -34.18 9.74
CA ARG A 124 -22.61 -35.46 10.41
C ARG A 124 -23.92 -36.15 10.79
N ASP A 125 -24.74 -36.39 9.77
CA ASP A 125 -25.85 -37.34 9.83
C ASP A 125 -25.74 -38.18 8.55
N ASP A 126 -25.08 -39.34 8.64
CA ASP A 126 -25.59 -40.64 8.21
C ASP A 126 -24.56 -41.75 8.50
N LYS A 127 -25.11 -42.92 8.85
CA LYS A 127 -24.56 -44.29 8.79
C LYS A 127 -23.67 -44.84 9.92
N ASP A 128 -24.31 -45.66 10.77
CA ASP A 128 -24.27 -47.13 10.70
C ASP A 128 -23.06 -47.73 9.95
N ASP A 129 -22.38 -48.70 10.57
CA ASP A 129 -21.79 -49.91 9.96
C ASP A 129 -20.56 -50.40 10.76
N ALA A 130 -20.78 -51.32 11.73
CA ALA A 130 -19.94 -52.48 12.13
C ALA A 130 -20.09 -52.85 13.62
#